data_AF-A0A6L3IIW9-F1
#
_entry.id   AF-A0A6L3IIW9-F1
#
_cell.length_a   1.000
_cell.length_b   1.000
_cell.length_c   1.000
_cell.angle_alpha   90.00
_cell.angle_beta   90.00
_cell.angle_gamma   90.00
#
_symmetry.space_group_name_H-M   'P 1'
#
loop_
_entity.id
_entity.type
_entity.pdbx_description
1 polymer ?
#
loop_
_entity_poly.entity_id
_entity_poly.type
_entity_poly.pdbx_seq_one_letter_code
_entity_poly.pdbx_strand_id
1 'polypeptide(L)'
;LLKAGTGVPFIGLKLIHADGHVLGRDEHLEPVLEAGRYEKLTFDWVAYDPDRVPAEVDFWKNGVKSSTVSAPRSMMTYSNRFTEEGTQTLVLKAGPTGYTLRIDVGESGIDISEATYGLAVKLDAAGHSNGESNPGTWESNGVETTFEGFDWSSNGWTGEALKLTNGAKAVIGYRPFATDVKSTGLTIELTLRVSNPTDSDTAVVDCLDSGKGLYITPSEASFKTGEKVSYTNEDDELVEREIKLGTNYVEDRWIKVALMVGTRNESRLMELYVDGNRTGADIYDNAFSFRQDNPKYITIDSAGADVEVKSVRIYTRRLSDDEELENRMVDSADGEEMIALYEENDILGDTDTVDMDKLRAKGKGVLRIVRQIKLDDVYAENNKKTDFSADIYYYSPFGSEYDFVLRDCYIRIQGTTSTKYPSKNIRIYISKGGTNLSFTVGGKEQAEKKYPVRPGGIAMNLICLKSDYSDSSMSLNTGGAKLFNDVLKEMGLLTPPQRYQYETGGSDLNAVTVRTAIDGVPIDMFEAAAEDGENDYVGQYNFNNEKSKSGDLFGLSGVEGYDPACPLTLEMLNNTEAMC
;
A
#
# COMPACT_ATOMS: atom_id res chain seq x y z
N LEU A 1 -13.11 28.97 39.87
CA LEU A 1 -14.50 29.09 40.37
C LEU A 1 -14.89 27.77 41.04
N LEU A 2 -14.63 27.60 42.34
CA LEU A 2 -15.25 26.54 43.15
C LEU A 2 -15.71 27.19 44.45
N LYS A 3 -16.85 27.88 44.37
CA LYS A 3 -17.59 28.39 45.54
C LYS A 3 -18.74 27.43 45.82
N ALA A 4 -18.99 27.17 47.11
CA ALA A 4 -20.08 26.40 47.72
C ALA A 4 -21.18 25.90 46.75
N GLY A 5 -21.26 24.57 46.62
CA GLY A 5 -21.99 23.86 45.58
C GLY A 5 -23.48 24.21 45.51
N THR A 6 -23.92 24.58 44.31
CA THR A 6 -25.34 24.76 43.94
C THR A 6 -26.13 23.45 43.89
N GLY A 7 -25.50 22.30 44.19
CA GLY A 7 -26.13 20.98 44.06
C GLY A 7 -26.39 20.57 42.61
N VAL A 8 -25.83 21.30 41.63
CA VAL A 8 -25.99 21.05 40.20
C VAL A 8 -24.70 20.44 39.65
N PRO A 9 -24.76 19.54 38.64
CA PRO A 9 -23.56 19.04 37.98
C PRO A 9 -22.69 20.17 37.40
N PHE A 10 -21.39 19.92 37.34
CA PHE A 10 -20.36 20.85 36.89
C PHE A 10 -19.50 20.18 35.82
N ILE A 11 -19.17 20.95 34.78
CA ILE A 11 -18.19 20.59 33.75
C ILE A 11 -17.15 21.71 33.70
N GLY A 12 -15.88 21.33 33.68
CA GLY A 12 -14.77 22.25 33.51
C GLY A 12 -13.84 21.80 32.39
N LEU A 13 -13.33 22.75 31.63
CA LEU A 13 -12.31 22.53 30.60
C LEU A 13 -10.97 23.11 31.03
N LYS A 14 -9.89 22.50 30.57
CA LYS A 14 -8.53 23.04 30.57
C LYS A 14 -8.04 23.06 29.13
N LEU A 15 -7.93 24.27 28.60
CA LEU A 15 -7.54 24.56 27.24
C LEU A 15 -6.13 25.14 27.23
N ILE A 16 -5.30 24.69 26.27
CA ILE A 16 -3.95 25.20 26.04
C ILE A 16 -3.91 25.69 24.60
N HIS A 17 -3.81 27.01 24.42
CA HIS A 17 -3.68 27.62 23.09
C HIS A 17 -2.21 27.74 22.72
N ALA A 18 -1.84 27.30 21.51
CA ALA A 18 -0.46 27.29 21.04
C ALA A 18 0.14 28.71 20.90
N ASP A 19 -0.71 29.71 20.65
CA ASP A 19 -0.36 31.13 20.59
C ASP A 19 -0.22 31.80 21.98
N GLY A 20 -0.49 31.05 23.06
CA GLY A 20 -0.47 31.56 24.42
C GLY A 20 -1.70 32.39 24.80
N HIS A 21 -2.77 32.38 23.99
CA HIS A 21 -4.02 33.08 24.29
C HIS A 21 -4.63 32.60 25.60
N VAL A 22 -5.09 33.57 26.40
CA VAL A 22 -5.79 33.31 27.67
C VAL A 22 -7.22 33.81 27.53
N LEU A 23 -8.16 32.88 27.60
CA LEU A 23 -9.58 33.18 27.45
C LEU A 23 -10.05 34.22 28.47
N GLY A 24 -10.68 35.27 27.94
CA GLY A 24 -11.24 36.35 28.73
C GLY A 24 -12.44 35.93 29.59
N ARG A 25 -13.00 36.92 30.30
CA ARG A 25 -14.12 36.72 31.24
C ARG A 25 -15.35 36.08 30.59
N ASP A 26 -15.61 36.31 29.32
CA ASP A 26 -16.81 35.79 28.65
C ASP A 26 -16.47 34.74 27.58
N GLU A 27 -15.25 34.77 27.03
CA GLU A 27 -14.77 33.80 26.02
C GLU A 27 -14.72 32.37 26.55
N HIS A 28 -14.43 32.19 27.85
CA HIS A 28 -14.41 30.86 28.47
C HIS A 28 -15.80 30.23 28.64
N LEU A 29 -16.90 30.91 28.30
CA LEU A 29 -18.25 30.35 28.38
C LEU A 29 -18.61 29.56 27.12
N GLU A 30 -18.08 29.99 25.97
CA GLU A 30 -18.24 29.34 24.66
C GLU A 30 -16.92 29.43 23.89
N PRO A 31 -15.86 28.73 24.35
CA PRO A 31 -14.54 28.85 23.76
C PRO A 31 -14.55 28.38 22.31
N VAL A 32 -13.73 29.03 21.49
CA VAL A 32 -13.44 28.62 20.12
C VAL A 32 -12.06 27.98 20.10
N LEU A 33 -11.99 26.75 19.60
CA LEU A 33 -10.76 26.04 19.33
C LEU A 33 -10.53 26.03 17.82
N GLU A 34 -9.27 26.07 17.41
CA GLU A 34 -8.89 25.99 16.00
C GLU A 34 -8.17 24.66 15.75
N ALA A 35 -8.45 24.04 14.61
CA ALA A 35 -7.73 22.86 14.13
C ALA A 35 -7.67 22.91 12.59
N GLY A 36 -6.56 22.49 11.98
CA GLY A 36 -6.56 22.18 10.56
C GLY A 36 -7.40 20.93 10.26
N ARG A 37 -7.97 20.85 9.04
CA ARG A 37 -8.53 19.59 8.53
C ARG A 37 -7.44 18.50 8.63
N TYR A 38 -7.79 17.39 9.25
CA TYR A 38 -6.93 16.24 9.60
C TYR A 38 -5.94 16.43 10.77
N GLU A 39 -5.92 17.58 11.43
CA GLU A 39 -5.13 17.74 12.64
C GLU A 39 -5.84 17.13 13.86
N LYS A 40 -5.05 16.57 14.78
CA LYS A 40 -5.56 16.02 16.04
C LYS A 40 -5.79 17.17 17.02
N LEU A 41 -7.06 17.40 17.40
CA LEU A 41 -7.43 18.30 18.47
C LEU A 41 -7.49 17.53 19.79
N THR A 42 -6.79 18.02 20.81
CA THR A 42 -6.90 17.49 22.17
C THR A 42 -7.15 18.59 23.20
N PHE A 43 -7.94 18.27 24.23
CA PHE A 43 -8.10 19.14 25.40
C PHE A 43 -8.48 18.35 26.66
N ASP A 44 -8.14 18.90 27.82
CA ASP A 44 -8.44 18.29 29.12
C ASP A 44 -9.81 18.77 29.64
N TRP A 45 -10.55 17.89 30.30
CA TRP A 45 -11.85 18.20 30.91
C TRP A 45 -12.07 17.44 32.22
N VAL A 46 -13.03 17.91 33.02
CA VAL A 46 -13.47 17.25 34.26
C VAL A 46 -14.98 17.42 34.42
N ALA A 47 -15.63 16.41 34.98
CA ALA A 47 -17.03 16.51 35.36
C ALA A 47 -17.26 16.09 36.81
N TYR A 48 -18.26 16.71 37.42
CA TYR A 48 -18.76 16.41 38.74
C TYR A 48 -20.27 16.40 38.71
N ASP A 49 -20.87 15.30 39.14
CA ASP A 49 -22.30 15.21 39.41
C ASP A 49 -22.49 14.88 40.90
N PRO A 50 -23.25 15.69 41.67
CA PRO A 50 -23.50 15.41 43.08
C PRO A 50 -24.42 14.21 43.29
N ASP A 51 -25.32 13.92 42.34
CA ASP A 51 -26.32 12.87 42.43
C ASP A 51 -25.85 11.55 41.80
N ARG A 52 -24.75 11.59 41.03
CA ARG A 52 -24.20 10.44 40.32
C ARG A 52 -22.68 10.34 40.42
N VAL A 53 -22.16 9.21 40.91
CA VAL A 53 -20.71 8.96 41.01
C VAL A 53 -20.39 7.56 40.47
N PRO A 54 -19.58 7.44 39.39
CA PRO A 54 -19.02 8.52 38.55
C PRO A 54 -20.10 9.34 37.83
N ALA A 55 -19.76 10.55 37.39
CA ALA A 55 -20.69 11.38 36.62
C ALA A 55 -20.88 10.78 35.22
N GLU A 56 -22.06 10.89 34.61
CA GLU A 56 -22.21 10.58 33.18
C GLU A 56 -22.17 11.86 32.36
N VAL A 57 -21.33 11.85 31.33
CA VAL A 57 -21.14 12.97 30.41
C VAL A 57 -21.43 12.52 28.99
N ASP A 58 -22.46 13.11 28.38
CA ASP A 58 -22.75 12.93 26.97
C ASP A 58 -21.96 13.93 26.12
N PHE A 59 -21.32 13.44 25.08
CA PHE A 59 -20.72 14.26 24.03
C PHE A 59 -21.70 14.37 22.87
N TRP A 60 -21.95 15.60 22.43
CA TRP A 60 -22.80 15.89 21.28
C TRP A 60 -22.03 16.71 20.26
N LYS A 61 -21.85 16.16 19.06
CA LYS A 61 -21.21 16.84 17.92
C LYS A 61 -22.30 17.25 16.93
N ASN A 62 -22.38 18.54 16.61
CA ASN A 62 -23.38 19.11 15.68
C ASN A 62 -24.83 18.66 15.97
N GLY A 63 -25.18 18.55 17.25
CA GLY A 63 -26.52 18.12 17.68
C GLY A 63 -26.78 16.61 17.61
N VAL A 64 -25.80 15.80 17.21
CA VAL A 64 -25.84 14.33 17.27
C VAL A 64 -25.02 13.84 18.44
N LYS A 65 -25.59 12.99 19.29
CA LYS A 65 -24.88 12.38 20.42
C LYS A 65 -23.82 11.42 19.88
N SER A 66 -22.55 11.66 20.19
CA SER A 66 -21.42 10.85 19.73
C SER A 66 -21.05 9.75 20.73
N SER A 67 -21.07 10.04 22.03
CA SER A 67 -20.70 9.07 23.08
C SER A 67 -21.22 9.47 24.46
N THR A 68 -21.19 8.53 25.40
CA THR A 68 -21.43 8.78 26.84
C THR A 68 -20.27 8.22 27.65
N VAL A 69 -19.64 9.07 28.44
CA VAL A 69 -18.48 8.72 29.26
C VAL A 69 -18.84 8.74 30.75
N SER A 70 -18.46 7.69 31.46
CA SER A 70 -18.46 7.62 32.93
C SER A 70 -17.22 8.36 33.45
N ALA A 71 -17.42 9.63 33.80
CA ALA A 71 -16.37 10.55 34.21
C ALA A 71 -16.06 10.40 35.71
N PRO A 72 -14.88 9.87 36.10
CA PRO A 72 -14.42 9.96 37.48
C PRO A 72 -14.22 11.43 37.88
N ARG A 73 -14.08 11.69 39.19
CA ARG A 73 -13.76 13.02 39.72
C ARG A 73 -12.27 13.36 39.51
N SER A 74 -11.75 13.10 38.32
CA SER A 74 -10.37 13.36 37.89
C SER A 74 -10.37 13.93 36.48
N MET A 75 -9.24 14.52 36.09
CA MET A 75 -9.04 15.05 34.74
C MET A 75 -9.11 13.91 33.71
N MET A 76 -9.79 14.17 32.60
CA MET A 76 -9.89 13.32 31.42
C MET A 76 -9.44 14.11 30.20
N THR A 77 -9.05 13.44 29.13
CA THR A 77 -8.62 14.09 27.89
C THR A 77 -9.60 13.73 26.79
N TYR A 78 -10.11 14.74 26.09
CA TYR A 78 -10.79 14.58 24.82
C TYR A 78 -9.75 14.62 23.71
N SER A 79 -9.90 13.75 22.72
CA SER A 79 -9.04 13.69 21.55
C SER A 79 -9.88 13.32 20.34
N ASN A 80 -9.80 14.12 19.27
CA ASN A 80 -10.47 13.81 18.01
C ASN A 80 -9.74 14.46 16.83
N ARG A 81 -9.89 13.88 15.63
CA ARG A 81 -9.45 14.46 14.37
C ARG A 81 -10.67 14.88 13.56
N PHE A 82 -10.61 16.07 12.96
CA PHE A 82 -11.71 16.57 12.13
C PHE A 82 -11.40 16.35 10.65
N THR A 83 -12.33 15.75 9.93
CA THR A 83 -12.19 15.42 8.51
C THR A 83 -12.97 16.37 7.60
N GLU A 84 -13.80 17.24 8.16
CA GLU A 84 -14.65 18.19 7.44
C GLU A 84 -14.33 19.62 7.89
N GLU A 85 -14.25 20.54 6.93
CA GLU A 85 -14.03 21.97 7.18
C GLU A 85 -15.25 22.65 7.78
N GLY A 86 -15.00 23.83 8.35
CA GLY A 86 -16.02 24.71 8.89
C GLY A 86 -16.20 24.59 10.40
N THR A 87 -17.16 25.35 10.91
CA THR A 87 -17.41 25.43 12.36
C THR A 87 -18.21 24.24 12.85
N GLN A 88 -17.60 23.44 13.72
CA GLN A 88 -18.19 22.30 14.40
C GLN A 88 -18.62 22.72 15.81
N THR A 89 -19.78 22.24 16.28
CA THR A 89 -20.24 22.48 17.66
C THR A 89 -20.07 21.22 18.48
N LEU A 90 -19.37 21.31 19.62
CA LEU A 90 -19.24 20.23 20.59
C LEU A 90 -19.87 20.64 21.92
N VAL A 91 -20.75 19.79 22.45
CA VAL A 91 -21.39 20.00 23.75
C VAL A 91 -21.09 18.81 24.67
N LEU A 92 -20.48 19.10 25.82
CA LEU A 92 -20.36 18.15 26.93
C LEU A 92 -21.56 18.35 27.85
N LYS A 93 -22.31 17.30 28.17
CA LYS A 93 -23.53 17.40 28.98
C LYS A 93 -23.54 16.44 30.15
N ALA A 94 -23.65 16.96 31.37
CA ALA A 94 -23.76 16.22 32.62
C ALA A 94 -25.06 16.62 33.33
N GLY A 95 -26.03 15.72 33.37
CA GLY A 95 -27.38 16.02 33.88
C GLY A 95 -28.01 17.25 33.18
N PRO A 96 -28.47 18.28 33.91
CA PRO A 96 -29.01 19.51 33.34
C PRO A 96 -27.93 20.50 32.86
N THR A 97 -26.65 20.25 33.15
CA THR A 97 -25.54 21.15 32.80
C THR A 97 -24.97 20.78 31.45
N GLY A 98 -24.89 21.75 30.54
CA GLY A 98 -24.17 21.65 29.27
C GLY A 98 -23.03 22.66 29.23
N TYR A 99 -21.91 22.27 28.63
CA TYR A 99 -20.80 23.15 28.30
C TYR A 99 -20.57 23.07 26.79
N THR A 100 -20.74 24.18 26.09
CA THR A 100 -20.62 24.27 24.63
C THR A 100 -19.27 24.86 24.26
N LEU A 101 -18.62 24.29 23.25
CA LEU A 101 -17.46 24.87 22.59
C LEU A 101 -17.63 24.79 21.07
N ARG A 102 -16.99 25.71 20.36
CA ARG A 102 -16.92 25.73 18.90
C ARG A 102 -15.52 25.32 18.45
N ILE A 103 -15.44 24.62 17.34
CA ILE A 103 -14.19 24.17 16.75
C ILE A 103 -14.20 24.63 15.30
N ASP A 104 -13.35 25.60 14.98
CA ASP A 104 -13.21 26.11 13.62
C ASP A 104 -12.15 25.27 12.90
N VAL A 105 -12.61 24.47 11.93
CA VAL A 105 -11.75 23.59 11.14
C VAL A 105 -11.37 24.29 9.84
N GLY A 106 -10.10 24.65 9.70
CA GLY A 106 -9.56 25.33 8.52
C GLY A 106 -9.14 24.38 7.40
N GLU A 107 -8.91 24.93 6.20
CA GLU A 107 -8.32 24.21 5.07
C GLU A 107 -6.98 23.56 5.46
N SER A 108 -6.71 22.39 4.90
CA SER A 108 -5.39 21.77 4.92
C SER A 108 -4.72 21.98 3.56
N GLY A 109 -3.38 22.00 3.52
CA GLY A 109 -2.62 22.12 2.27
C GLY A 109 -2.69 20.89 1.36
N ILE A 110 -3.46 19.88 1.74
CA ILE A 110 -3.65 18.61 1.02
C ILE A 110 -5.11 18.44 0.63
N ASP A 111 -5.34 18.01 -0.62
CA ASP A 111 -6.67 17.68 -1.13
C ASP A 111 -6.86 16.17 -1.13
N ILE A 112 -7.45 15.66 -0.05
CA ILE A 112 -7.78 14.24 0.13
C ILE A 112 -9.20 14.14 0.67
N SER A 113 -9.88 13.03 0.41
CA SER A 113 -11.23 12.79 0.91
C SER A 113 -11.43 11.33 1.33
N GLU A 114 -12.22 11.10 2.38
CA GLU A 114 -12.60 9.72 2.70
C GLU A 114 -13.72 9.28 1.75
N ALA A 115 -13.60 8.08 1.18
CA ALA A 115 -14.63 7.52 0.33
C ALA A 115 -15.94 7.31 1.13
N THR A 116 -17.05 7.85 0.62
CA THR A 116 -18.37 7.73 1.28
C THR A 116 -19.41 7.00 0.44
N TYR A 117 -19.27 7.04 -0.90
CA TYR A 117 -20.22 6.39 -1.79
C TYR A 117 -20.20 4.87 -1.60
N GLY A 118 -21.37 4.25 -1.40
CA GLY A 118 -21.51 2.80 -1.21
C GLY A 118 -21.05 2.27 0.15
N LEU A 119 -20.65 3.14 1.08
CA LEU A 119 -20.22 2.76 2.43
C LEU A 119 -21.40 2.18 3.23
N ALA A 120 -21.32 0.89 3.56
CA ALA A 120 -22.33 0.17 4.33
C ALA A 120 -21.98 0.13 5.82
N VAL A 121 -20.71 -0.07 6.15
CA VAL A 121 -20.22 -0.16 7.53
C VAL A 121 -18.98 0.70 7.66
N LYS A 122 -18.93 1.56 8.68
CA LYS A 122 -17.72 2.24 9.15
C LYS A 122 -17.67 2.13 10.67
N LEU A 123 -16.77 1.32 11.16
CA LEU A 123 -16.49 1.12 12.57
C LEU A 123 -15.11 1.72 12.84
N ASP A 124 -15.04 2.74 13.68
CA ASP A 124 -13.81 3.42 14.08
C ASP A 124 -13.64 3.27 15.59
N ALA A 125 -12.44 2.93 16.04
CA ALA A 125 -12.11 2.80 17.46
C ALA A 125 -11.67 4.13 18.09
N ALA A 126 -11.29 5.12 17.27
CA ALA A 126 -10.84 6.41 17.75
C ALA A 126 -11.94 7.12 18.55
N GLY A 127 -11.58 7.59 19.75
CA GLY A 127 -12.49 8.29 20.65
C GLY A 127 -13.33 7.39 21.56
N HIS A 128 -13.27 6.06 21.39
CA HIS A 128 -13.89 5.12 22.33
C HIS A 128 -13.04 4.91 23.59
N SER A 129 -13.68 4.54 24.69
CA SER A 129 -13.01 4.29 25.98
C SER A 129 -13.71 3.21 26.78
N ASN A 130 -12.94 2.40 27.54
CA ASN A 130 -13.53 1.48 28.52
C ASN A 130 -14.28 2.19 29.65
N GLY A 131 -14.10 3.51 29.79
CA GLY A 131 -14.89 4.34 30.69
C GLY A 131 -16.27 4.71 30.16
N GLU A 132 -16.66 4.31 28.95
CA GLU A 132 -18.01 4.55 28.44
C GLU A 132 -19.08 3.88 29.31
N SER A 133 -20.31 4.42 29.32
CA SER A 133 -21.41 3.81 30.08
C SER A 133 -21.79 2.42 29.56
N ASN A 134 -21.57 2.19 28.26
CA ASN A 134 -21.77 0.91 27.60
C ASN A 134 -20.62 0.64 26.60
N PRO A 135 -19.43 0.25 27.10
CA PRO A 135 -18.24 0.08 26.26
C PRO A 135 -18.39 -1.08 25.26
N GLY A 136 -19.37 -1.98 25.45
CA GLY A 136 -19.69 -3.06 24.53
C GLY A 136 -20.53 -2.65 23.32
N THR A 137 -20.66 -1.36 23.01
CA THR A 137 -21.39 -0.88 21.83
C THR A 137 -20.40 -0.42 20.77
N TRP A 138 -20.39 -1.08 19.62
CA TRP A 138 -19.67 -0.63 18.43
C TRP A 138 -20.53 -0.95 17.21
N GLU A 139 -21.18 0.07 16.66
CA GLU A 139 -22.21 -0.08 15.64
C GLU A 139 -22.10 0.97 14.54
N SER A 140 -22.57 0.63 13.35
CA SER A 140 -22.59 1.52 12.19
C SER A 140 -23.75 1.15 11.28
N ASN A 141 -24.61 2.12 10.91
CA ASN A 141 -25.74 1.91 10.00
C ASN A 141 -26.65 0.70 10.34
N GLY A 142 -26.86 0.43 11.64
CA GLY A 142 -27.64 -0.70 12.12
C GLY A 142 -26.93 -2.06 12.08
N VAL A 143 -25.63 -2.08 11.77
CA VAL A 143 -24.75 -3.23 11.96
C VAL A 143 -24.11 -3.14 13.33
N GLU A 144 -24.45 -4.08 14.20
CA GLU A 144 -23.91 -4.20 15.56
C GLU A 144 -22.69 -5.13 15.60
N THR A 145 -21.75 -4.84 16.51
CA THR A 145 -20.65 -5.76 16.84
C THR A 145 -20.96 -6.50 18.15
N THR A 146 -20.84 -7.82 18.14
CA THR A 146 -20.93 -8.65 19.35
C THR A 146 -19.54 -8.92 19.91
N PHE A 147 -19.34 -8.63 21.20
CA PHE A 147 -18.10 -8.92 21.92
C PHE A 147 -18.23 -10.22 22.72
N GLU A 148 -17.31 -11.16 22.50
CA GLU A 148 -17.29 -12.47 23.18
C GLU A 148 -15.98 -12.62 23.97
N GLY A 149 -16.06 -13.14 25.20
CA GLY A 149 -14.85 -13.37 26.02
C GLY A 149 -14.11 -12.11 26.49
N PHE A 150 -14.73 -10.93 26.37
CA PHE A 150 -14.11 -9.67 26.77
C PHE A 150 -14.03 -9.51 28.29
N ASP A 151 -12.81 -9.32 28.78
CA ASP A 151 -12.54 -8.69 30.06
C ASP A 151 -12.11 -7.24 29.81
N TRP A 152 -13.00 -6.27 30.04
CA TRP A 152 -12.77 -4.84 29.81
C TRP A 152 -11.68 -4.21 30.69
N SER A 153 -11.08 -4.97 31.62
CA SER A 153 -9.90 -4.52 32.36
C SER A 153 -8.59 -4.78 31.60
N SER A 154 -8.57 -5.78 30.72
CA SER A 154 -7.39 -6.22 29.94
C SER A 154 -7.58 -6.09 28.42
N ASN A 155 -8.84 -6.01 27.97
CA ASN A 155 -9.29 -5.83 26.59
C ASN A 155 -10.07 -4.52 26.45
N GLY A 156 -10.46 -4.19 25.22
CA GLY A 156 -11.33 -3.04 24.93
C GLY A 156 -10.57 -1.85 24.36
N TRP A 157 -11.10 -0.67 24.59
CA TRP A 157 -10.67 0.56 23.93
C TRP A 157 -9.41 1.15 24.55
N THR A 158 -8.43 1.41 23.70
CA THR A 158 -7.18 2.10 24.05
C THR A 158 -7.25 3.62 23.82
N GLY A 159 -8.37 4.11 23.26
CA GLY A 159 -8.54 5.49 22.79
C GLY A 159 -8.27 5.65 21.29
N GLU A 160 -7.45 4.77 20.71
CA GLU A 160 -7.12 4.78 19.27
C GLU A 160 -7.42 3.43 18.59
N ALA A 161 -7.55 2.34 19.36
CA ALA A 161 -7.83 1.01 18.85
C ALA A 161 -8.69 0.19 19.82
N LEU A 162 -9.34 -0.85 19.30
CA LEU A 162 -9.93 -1.95 20.06
C LEU A 162 -8.88 -3.04 20.25
N LYS A 163 -8.53 -3.36 21.50
CA LYS A 163 -7.58 -4.41 21.87
C LYS A 163 -8.30 -5.69 22.28
N LEU A 164 -7.89 -6.81 21.68
CA LEU A 164 -8.34 -8.17 21.96
C LEU A 164 -7.14 -9.04 22.35
N THR A 165 -7.24 -9.76 23.46
CA THR A 165 -6.23 -10.67 23.97
C THR A 165 -6.89 -11.93 24.54
N ASN A 166 -6.13 -13.02 24.70
CA ASN A 166 -6.57 -14.23 25.42
C ASN A 166 -7.88 -14.85 24.87
N GLY A 167 -8.04 -14.92 23.54
CA GLY A 167 -9.23 -15.47 22.90
C GLY A 167 -10.50 -14.62 22.93
N ALA A 168 -10.41 -13.33 23.24
CA ALA A 168 -11.50 -12.38 23.04
C ALA A 168 -11.86 -12.24 21.55
N LYS A 169 -13.15 -12.00 21.26
CA LYS A 169 -13.64 -11.86 19.88
C LYS A 169 -14.53 -10.66 19.68
N ALA A 170 -14.39 -10.02 18.52
CA ALA A 170 -15.34 -9.05 18.00
C ALA A 170 -15.98 -9.59 16.72
N VAL A 171 -17.28 -9.84 16.75
CA VAL A 171 -18.06 -10.38 15.63
C VAL A 171 -18.90 -9.26 15.03
N ILE A 172 -18.51 -8.80 13.84
CA ILE A 172 -19.19 -7.70 13.14
C ILE A 172 -20.42 -8.27 12.43
N GLY A 173 -21.61 -7.77 12.75
CA GLY A 173 -22.91 -8.28 12.28
C GLY A 173 -23.20 -8.14 10.77
N TYR A 174 -22.18 -7.98 9.93
CA TYR A 174 -22.30 -7.85 8.47
C TYR A 174 -21.82 -9.12 7.75
N ARG A 175 -22.57 -9.56 6.74
CA ARG A 175 -22.26 -10.75 5.93
C ARG A 175 -21.90 -10.34 4.50
N PRO A 176 -20.63 -10.03 4.20
CA PRO A 176 -20.24 -9.44 2.92
C PRO A 176 -20.53 -10.36 1.73
N PHE A 177 -20.50 -11.68 1.94
CA PHE A 177 -20.70 -12.68 0.90
C PHE A 177 -22.07 -13.37 0.95
N ALA A 178 -23.09 -12.71 1.53
CA ALA A 178 -24.46 -13.22 1.53
C ALA A 178 -25.08 -13.34 0.12
N THR A 179 -24.64 -12.46 -0.78
CA THR A 179 -24.98 -12.46 -2.20
C THR A 179 -23.72 -12.48 -3.05
N ASP A 180 -23.86 -12.78 -4.34
CA ASP A 180 -22.73 -12.77 -5.27
C ASP A 180 -22.33 -11.32 -5.60
N VAL A 181 -21.16 -10.92 -5.13
CA VAL A 181 -20.68 -9.53 -5.20
C VAL A 181 -20.27 -9.10 -6.61
N LYS A 182 -20.17 -10.02 -7.59
CA LYS A 182 -19.87 -9.66 -8.99
C LYS A 182 -20.88 -8.69 -9.63
N SER A 183 -22.06 -8.54 -9.02
CA SER A 183 -23.13 -7.67 -9.52
C SER A 183 -23.00 -6.21 -9.08
N THR A 184 -22.45 -5.97 -7.88
CA THR A 184 -22.36 -4.65 -7.25
C THR A 184 -20.92 -4.22 -6.98
N GLY A 185 -20.01 -5.18 -6.87
CA GLY A 185 -18.67 -5.02 -6.31
C GLY A 185 -18.68 -5.13 -4.78
N LEU A 186 -17.49 -5.15 -4.20
CA LEU A 186 -17.27 -5.17 -2.75
C LEU A 186 -15.89 -4.59 -2.45
N THR A 187 -15.78 -3.79 -1.39
CA THR A 187 -14.52 -3.47 -0.72
C THR A 187 -14.65 -3.73 0.77
N ILE A 188 -13.67 -4.41 1.37
CA ILE A 188 -13.53 -4.58 2.82
C ILE A 188 -12.15 -4.06 3.22
N GLU A 189 -12.10 -3.00 4.03
CA GLU A 189 -10.87 -2.46 4.61
C GLU A 189 -10.82 -2.77 6.12
N LEU A 190 -9.64 -3.16 6.61
CA LEU A 190 -9.35 -3.29 8.04
C LEU A 190 -7.97 -2.69 8.34
N THR A 191 -7.89 -1.86 9.38
CA THR A 191 -6.61 -1.40 9.93
C THR A 191 -6.35 -2.10 11.25
N LEU A 192 -5.33 -2.96 11.31
CA LEU A 192 -5.03 -3.80 12.47
C LEU A 192 -3.54 -3.91 12.76
N ARG A 193 -3.22 -4.33 13.97
CA ARG A 193 -1.89 -4.78 14.40
C ARG A 193 -2.03 -6.14 15.07
N VAL A 194 -1.16 -7.07 14.70
CA VAL A 194 -1.07 -8.39 15.33
C VAL A 194 0.24 -8.47 16.09
N SER A 195 0.19 -8.95 17.33
CA SER A 195 1.36 -9.05 18.21
C SER A 195 1.34 -10.35 19.01
N ASN A 196 2.50 -10.78 19.51
CA ASN A 196 2.64 -11.96 20.35
C ASN A 196 1.95 -13.24 19.80
N PRO A 197 2.20 -13.66 18.55
CA PRO A 197 1.57 -14.88 18.06
C PRO A 197 2.02 -16.09 18.87
N THR A 198 1.03 -16.89 19.24
CA THR A 198 1.22 -18.20 19.86
C THR A 198 0.98 -19.33 18.85
N ASP A 199 0.26 -19.03 17.77
CA ASP A 199 0.03 -19.90 16.62
C ASP A 199 -0.06 -19.04 15.34
N SER A 200 0.84 -19.28 14.38
CA SER A 200 0.89 -18.53 13.12
C SER A 200 -0.18 -18.93 12.10
N ASP A 201 -0.86 -20.06 12.32
CA ASP A 201 -1.84 -20.61 11.37
C ASP A 201 -3.28 -20.26 11.77
N THR A 202 -3.51 -19.99 13.05
CA THR A 202 -4.81 -19.54 13.57
C THR A 202 -5.12 -18.14 13.06
N ALA A 203 -6.28 -17.97 12.43
CA ALA A 203 -6.71 -16.66 11.94
C ALA A 203 -6.96 -15.66 13.06
N VAL A 204 -6.56 -14.43 12.80
CA VAL A 204 -6.91 -13.23 13.57
C VAL A 204 -8.11 -12.50 12.99
N VAL A 205 -8.38 -12.69 11.69
CA VAL A 205 -9.62 -12.25 11.03
C VAL A 205 -10.13 -13.38 10.16
N ASP A 206 -11.35 -13.82 10.40
CA ASP A 206 -11.99 -14.92 9.67
C ASP A 206 -13.39 -14.53 9.18
N CYS A 207 -13.64 -14.76 7.89
CA CYS A 207 -14.93 -14.69 7.24
C CYS A 207 -15.08 -15.83 6.23
N LEU A 208 -14.47 -17.01 6.45
CA LEU A 208 -14.48 -18.12 5.50
C LEU A 208 -15.71 -19.03 5.62
N ASP A 209 -16.26 -19.40 4.47
CA ASP A 209 -17.16 -20.54 4.31
C ASP A 209 -16.74 -21.36 3.10
N SER A 210 -16.50 -22.66 3.28
CA SER A 210 -16.05 -23.57 2.20
C SER A 210 -14.84 -23.05 1.40
N GLY A 211 -13.89 -22.38 2.06
CA GLY A 211 -12.70 -21.80 1.41
C GLY A 211 -12.95 -20.48 0.67
N LYS A 212 -14.12 -19.84 0.82
CA LYS A 212 -14.46 -18.55 0.20
C LYS A 212 -14.46 -17.44 1.25
N GLY A 213 -13.78 -16.32 1.02
CA GLY A 213 -13.84 -15.13 1.87
C GLY A 213 -12.47 -14.58 2.29
N LEU A 214 -12.50 -13.66 3.25
CA LEU A 214 -11.32 -13.03 3.84
C LEU A 214 -10.73 -13.92 4.94
N TYR A 215 -9.40 -14.04 4.97
CA TYR A 215 -8.67 -14.80 5.97
C TYR A 215 -7.31 -14.15 6.25
N ILE A 216 -7.13 -13.67 7.48
CA ILE A 216 -5.88 -13.04 7.94
C ILE A 216 -5.33 -13.86 9.11
N THR A 217 -4.08 -14.32 9.00
CA THR A 217 -3.29 -14.95 10.07
C THR A 217 -2.21 -13.97 10.53
N PRO A 218 -1.46 -14.23 11.62
CA PRO A 218 -0.40 -13.34 12.07
C PRO A 218 0.67 -12.95 11.04
N SER A 219 0.80 -13.69 9.94
CA SER A 219 1.83 -13.47 8.92
C SER A 219 1.31 -13.31 7.49
N GLU A 220 0.04 -13.62 7.19
CA GLU A 220 -0.53 -13.54 5.83
C GLU A 220 -1.91 -12.88 5.86
N ALA A 221 -2.13 -11.90 4.99
CA ALA A 221 -3.47 -11.43 4.63
C ALA A 221 -3.87 -12.08 3.32
N SER A 222 -5.03 -12.75 3.29
CA SER A 222 -5.46 -13.50 2.12
C SER A 222 -6.95 -13.38 1.81
N PHE A 223 -7.26 -13.49 0.52
CA PHE A 223 -8.61 -13.60 0.01
C PHE A 223 -8.73 -14.87 -0.82
N LYS A 224 -9.63 -15.76 -0.39
CA LYS A 224 -9.81 -17.07 -0.99
C LYS A 224 -11.11 -17.11 -1.76
N THR A 225 -11.08 -17.69 -2.97
CA THR A 225 -12.26 -17.80 -3.83
C THR A 225 -13.01 -19.12 -3.65
N GLY A 226 -12.40 -20.09 -2.96
CA GLY A 226 -12.82 -21.49 -2.86
C GLY A 226 -12.73 -22.26 -4.18
N GLU A 227 -12.24 -21.63 -5.24
CA GLU A 227 -12.05 -22.24 -6.55
C GLU A 227 -10.63 -22.81 -6.66
N LYS A 228 -10.47 -23.82 -7.50
CA LYS A 228 -9.19 -24.47 -7.76
C LYS A 228 -8.94 -24.61 -9.26
N VAL A 229 -7.68 -24.54 -9.65
CA VAL A 229 -7.22 -24.89 -11.00
C VAL A 229 -6.38 -26.15 -10.92
N SER A 230 -6.65 -27.12 -11.79
CA SER A 230 -5.81 -28.29 -11.98
C SER A 230 -4.89 -28.07 -13.18
N TYR A 231 -3.60 -28.36 -13.04
CA TYR A 231 -2.64 -28.40 -14.14
C TYR A 231 -1.67 -29.56 -13.95
N THR A 232 -1.11 -30.05 -15.05
CA THR A 232 -0.04 -31.07 -15.00
C THR A 232 1.30 -30.35 -14.83
N ASN A 233 2.05 -30.70 -13.79
CA ASN A 233 3.39 -30.14 -13.55
C ASN A 233 4.43 -30.78 -14.49
N GLU A 234 5.70 -30.40 -14.33
CA GLU A 234 6.80 -30.88 -15.17
C GLU A 234 7.14 -32.37 -14.95
N ASP A 235 6.64 -32.97 -13.87
CA ASP A 235 6.81 -34.39 -13.51
C ASP A 235 5.62 -35.26 -13.96
N ASP A 236 4.77 -34.75 -14.86
CA ASP A 236 3.53 -35.38 -15.32
C ASP A 236 2.49 -35.65 -14.20
N GLU A 237 2.58 -34.92 -13.08
CA GLU A 237 1.63 -35.03 -11.96
C GLU A 237 0.51 -33.99 -12.07
N LEU A 238 -0.73 -34.42 -11.81
CA LEU A 238 -1.87 -33.51 -11.71
C LEU A 238 -1.81 -32.76 -10.36
N VAL A 239 -1.58 -31.46 -10.42
CA VAL A 239 -1.53 -30.57 -9.25
C VAL A 239 -2.77 -29.68 -9.24
N GLU A 240 -3.43 -29.58 -8.08
CA GLU A 240 -4.48 -28.59 -7.83
C GLU A 240 -3.91 -27.38 -7.09
N ARG A 241 -4.20 -26.18 -7.59
CA ARG A 241 -3.86 -24.92 -6.93
C ARG A 241 -5.14 -24.17 -6.59
N GLU A 242 -5.26 -23.73 -5.34
CA GLU A 242 -6.31 -22.80 -4.91
C GLU A 242 -6.12 -21.43 -5.58
N ILE A 243 -7.22 -20.86 -6.07
CA ILE A 243 -7.23 -19.48 -6.56
C ILE A 243 -7.45 -18.57 -5.36
N LYS A 244 -6.38 -17.92 -4.92
CA LYS A 244 -6.37 -16.95 -3.82
C LYS A 244 -5.46 -15.77 -4.16
N LEU A 245 -5.78 -14.62 -3.56
CA LEU A 245 -4.81 -13.55 -3.35
C LEU A 245 -4.23 -13.71 -1.94
N GLY A 246 -2.93 -13.48 -1.78
CA GLY A 246 -2.27 -13.53 -0.49
C GLY A 246 -1.01 -12.69 -0.50
N THR A 247 -0.76 -11.98 0.60
CA THR A 247 0.49 -11.27 0.83
C THR A 247 0.95 -11.48 2.26
N ASN A 248 2.24 -11.69 2.42
CA ASN A 248 2.85 -11.74 3.75
C ASN A 248 2.99 -10.32 4.30
N TYR A 249 2.92 -10.21 5.62
CA TYR A 249 3.20 -8.98 6.34
C TYR A 249 4.01 -9.27 7.61
N VAL A 250 4.52 -8.21 8.23
CA VAL A 250 5.33 -8.32 9.45
C VAL A 250 4.44 -8.01 10.66
N GLU A 251 4.52 -8.85 11.68
CA GLU A 251 3.88 -8.65 12.98
C GLU A 251 4.37 -7.37 13.69
N ASP A 252 3.71 -6.99 14.78
CA ASP A 252 3.99 -5.81 15.61
C ASP A 252 3.94 -4.46 14.85
N ARG A 253 3.38 -4.46 13.63
CA ARG A 253 3.17 -3.28 12.80
C ARG A 253 1.68 -3.06 12.53
N TRP A 254 1.27 -1.78 12.46
CA TRP A 254 -0.03 -1.41 11.91
C TRP A 254 -0.05 -1.66 10.41
N ILE A 255 -1.04 -2.42 9.96
CA ILE A 255 -1.30 -2.67 8.55
C ILE A 255 -2.74 -2.26 8.23
N LYS A 256 -2.94 -1.61 7.08
CA LYS A 256 -4.26 -1.42 6.46
C LYS A 256 -4.40 -2.45 5.35
N VAL A 257 -5.31 -3.40 5.49
CA VAL A 257 -5.61 -4.41 4.46
C VAL A 257 -6.91 -4.02 3.78
N ALA A 258 -6.92 -3.97 2.45
CA ALA A 258 -8.15 -3.82 1.67
C ALA A 258 -8.32 -4.96 0.67
N LEU A 259 -9.46 -5.64 0.73
CA LEU A 259 -9.91 -6.58 -0.28
C LEU A 259 -10.91 -5.86 -1.19
N MET A 260 -10.71 -5.93 -2.50
CA MET A 260 -11.65 -5.38 -3.48
C MET A 260 -12.06 -6.43 -4.52
N VAL A 261 -13.32 -6.41 -4.91
CA VAL A 261 -13.87 -7.22 -6.00
C VAL A 261 -14.64 -6.30 -6.94
N GLY A 262 -14.13 -6.14 -8.16
CA GLY A 262 -14.78 -5.42 -9.25
C GLY A 262 -15.96 -6.21 -9.83
N THR A 263 -16.82 -5.54 -10.62
CA THR A 263 -18.00 -6.19 -11.18
C THR A 263 -17.69 -7.02 -12.43
N ARG A 264 -18.63 -7.89 -12.81
CA ARG A 264 -18.54 -8.68 -14.05
C ARG A 264 -18.59 -7.86 -15.33
N ASN A 265 -19.12 -6.64 -15.25
CA ASN A 265 -19.28 -5.73 -16.40
C ASN A 265 -18.09 -4.76 -16.55
N GLU A 266 -17.18 -4.74 -15.58
CA GLU A 266 -15.94 -3.97 -15.61
C GLU A 266 -14.78 -4.91 -15.98
N SER A 267 -13.77 -5.02 -15.12
CA SER A 267 -12.52 -5.74 -15.37
C SER A 267 -12.52 -7.17 -14.85
N ARG A 268 -13.52 -7.58 -14.05
CA ARG A 268 -13.53 -8.85 -13.30
C ARG A 268 -12.30 -9.04 -12.40
N LEU A 269 -11.79 -7.95 -11.85
CA LEU A 269 -10.63 -8.00 -10.96
C LEU A 269 -11.05 -8.33 -9.53
N MET A 270 -10.26 -9.17 -8.88
CA MET A 270 -10.12 -9.20 -7.43
C MET A 270 -8.75 -8.62 -7.09
N GLU A 271 -8.68 -7.82 -6.03
CA GLU A 271 -7.47 -7.09 -5.66
C GLU A 271 -7.29 -7.12 -4.14
N LEU A 272 -6.02 -7.12 -3.72
CA LEU A 272 -5.58 -7.06 -2.35
C LEU A 272 -4.61 -5.88 -2.22
N TYR A 273 -4.90 -4.98 -1.30
CA TYR A 273 -4.06 -3.85 -0.96
C TYR A 273 -3.53 -4.02 0.47
N VAL A 274 -2.28 -3.61 0.68
CA VAL A 274 -1.69 -3.42 2.00
C VAL A 274 -1.07 -2.04 2.07
N ASP A 275 -1.45 -1.27 3.08
CA ASP A 275 -1.03 0.11 3.31
C ASP A 275 -1.22 1.00 2.08
N GLY A 276 -2.36 0.84 1.38
CA GLY A 276 -2.70 1.59 0.16
C GLY A 276 -1.99 1.10 -1.11
N ASN A 277 -1.08 0.13 -1.01
CA ASN A 277 -0.39 -0.43 -2.17
C ASN A 277 -1.07 -1.72 -2.64
N ARG A 278 -1.36 -1.84 -3.94
CA ARG A 278 -1.89 -3.10 -4.51
C ARG A 278 -0.82 -4.19 -4.48
N THR A 279 -0.97 -5.16 -3.58
CA THR A 279 -0.02 -6.26 -3.37
C THR A 279 -0.40 -7.53 -4.13
N GLY A 280 -1.65 -7.65 -4.57
CA GLY A 280 -2.08 -8.72 -5.45
C GLY A 280 -3.30 -8.35 -6.26
N ALA A 281 -3.36 -8.82 -7.51
CA ALA A 281 -4.55 -8.76 -8.34
C ALA A 281 -4.68 -10.03 -9.18
N ASP A 282 -5.92 -10.45 -9.44
CA ASP A 282 -6.21 -11.54 -10.37
C ASP A 282 -7.56 -11.28 -11.06
N ILE A 283 -7.74 -11.86 -12.25
CA ILE A 283 -9.00 -11.82 -12.98
C ILE A 283 -9.80 -13.06 -12.61
N TYR A 284 -10.97 -12.87 -11.98
CA TYR A 284 -11.85 -14.00 -11.71
C TYR A 284 -12.57 -14.49 -12.96
N ASP A 285 -12.78 -15.81 -13.04
CA ASP A 285 -13.58 -16.39 -14.11
C ASP A 285 -15.05 -15.97 -13.95
N ASN A 286 -15.75 -15.76 -15.07
CA ASN A 286 -17.15 -15.37 -15.04
C ASN A 286 -18.05 -16.43 -14.37
N ALA A 287 -17.64 -17.70 -14.35
CA ALA A 287 -18.34 -18.80 -13.69
C ALA A 287 -18.18 -18.80 -12.16
N PHE A 288 -17.15 -18.16 -11.60
CA PHE A 288 -16.90 -18.15 -10.15
C PHE A 288 -18.03 -17.47 -9.40
N SER A 289 -18.39 -17.96 -8.22
CA SER A 289 -19.35 -17.29 -7.34
C SER A 289 -18.68 -16.99 -6.01
N PHE A 290 -18.71 -15.72 -5.62
CA PHE A 290 -18.23 -15.27 -4.31
C PHE A 290 -19.27 -15.43 -3.20
N ARG A 291 -20.53 -15.73 -3.56
CA ARG A 291 -21.57 -16.04 -2.58
C ARG A 291 -21.18 -17.27 -1.77
N GLN A 292 -21.26 -17.14 -0.44
CA GLN A 292 -21.12 -18.23 0.50
C GLN A 292 -22.45 -18.99 0.66
N ASP A 293 -22.39 -20.31 0.83
CA ASP A 293 -23.59 -21.12 1.08
C ASP A 293 -24.10 -20.91 2.51
N ASN A 294 -23.18 -20.73 3.47
CA ASN A 294 -23.48 -20.32 4.84
C ASN A 294 -22.78 -18.98 5.16
N PRO A 295 -23.37 -17.84 4.73
CA PRO A 295 -22.73 -16.54 4.87
C PRO A 295 -22.28 -16.20 6.29
N LYS A 296 -20.98 -15.97 6.45
CA LYS A 296 -20.34 -15.67 7.73
C LYS A 296 -20.29 -14.18 8.03
N TYR A 297 -20.23 -13.87 9.31
CA TYR A 297 -19.83 -12.56 9.81
C TYR A 297 -18.31 -12.43 9.74
N ILE A 298 -17.81 -11.19 9.71
CA ILE A 298 -16.38 -10.93 9.89
C ILE A 298 -16.08 -11.06 11.39
N THR A 299 -15.22 -12.00 11.74
CA THR A 299 -14.82 -12.26 13.13
C THR A 299 -13.36 -11.89 13.32
N ILE A 300 -13.09 -11.03 14.28
CA ILE A 300 -11.75 -10.71 14.76
C ILE A 300 -11.52 -11.53 16.03
N ASP A 301 -10.49 -12.37 16.05
CA ASP A 301 -10.27 -13.39 17.08
C ASP A 301 -8.83 -13.32 17.61
N SER A 302 -8.67 -13.18 18.92
CA SER A 302 -7.35 -13.15 19.57
C SER A 302 -6.95 -14.50 20.17
N ALA A 303 -7.44 -15.62 19.62
CA ALA A 303 -7.08 -16.96 20.09
C ALA A 303 -5.64 -17.34 19.72
N GLY A 304 -5.18 -16.95 18.53
CA GLY A 304 -3.82 -17.26 18.02
C GLY A 304 -2.78 -16.18 18.33
N ALA A 305 -3.19 -14.94 18.56
CA ALA A 305 -2.33 -13.78 18.79
C ALA A 305 -3.11 -12.64 19.48
N ASP A 306 -2.42 -11.65 20.03
CA ASP A 306 -3.04 -10.39 20.45
C ASP A 306 -3.36 -9.56 19.20
N VAL A 307 -4.56 -8.97 19.15
CA VAL A 307 -5.02 -8.19 18.00
C VAL A 307 -5.49 -6.81 18.45
N GLU A 308 -5.05 -5.78 17.76
CA GLU A 308 -5.56 -4.41 17.92
C GLU A 308 -6.13 -3.92 16.60
N VAL A 309 -7.30 -3.27 16.63
CA VAL A 309 -8.03 -2.83 15.44
C VAL A 309 -8.38 -1.36 15.56
N LYS A 310 -7.96 -0.56 14.58
CA LYS A 310 -8.31 0.87 14.48
C LYS A 310 -9.64 1.09 13.78
N SER A 311 -9.81 0.45 12.62
CA SER A 311 -10.98 0.68 11.78
C SER A 311 -11.37 -0.55 10.97
N VAL A 312 -12.67 -0.65 10.67
CA VAL A 312 -13.24 -1.56 9.67
C VAL A 312 -14.19 -0.77 8.79
N ARG A 313 -13.98 -0.81 7.48
CA ARG A 313 -14.90 -0.23 6.49
C ARG A 313 -15.36 -1.29 5.50
N ILE A 314 -16.64 -1.25 5.13
CA ILE A 314 -17.22 -2.14 4.13
C ILE A 314 -18.03 -1.32 3.14
N TYR A 315 -17.69 -1.43 1.86
CA TYR A 315 -18.38 -0.78 0.75
C TYR A 315 -19.08 -1.82 -0.10
N THR A 316 -20.30 -1.50 -0.54
CA THR A 316 -21.12 -2.34 -1.43
C THR A 316 -20.75 -2.17 -2.91
N ARG A 317 -19.51 -1.77 -3.17
CA ARG A 317 -18.88 -1.59 -4.48
C ARG A 317 -17.37 -1.73 -4.35
N ARG A 318 -16.68 -1.81 -5.49
CA ARG A 318 -15.23 -1.61 -5.57
C ARG A 318 -14.90 -0.11 -5.41
N LEU A 319 -13.89 0.21 -4.61
CA LEU A 319 -13.25 1.53 -4.58
C LEU A 319 -12.29 1.70 -5.77
N SER A 320 -12.06 2.92 -6.23
CA SER A 320 -10.94 3.20 -7.13
C SER A 320 -9.60 3.12 -6.40
N ASP A 321 -8.51 3.03 -7.17
CA ASP A 321 -7.15 3.02 -6.63
C ASP A 321 -6.87 4.33 -5.86
N ASP A 322 -7.39 5.46 -6.35
CA ASP A 322 -7.28 6.77 -5.68
C ASP A 322 -8.11 6.84 -4.38
N GLU A 323 -9.33 6.31 -4.37
CA GLU A 323 -10.17 6.27 -3.15
C GLU A 323 -9.53 5.43 -2.04
N GLU A 324 -8.88 4.33 -2.39
CA GLU A 324 -8.13 3.50 -1.42
C GLU A 324 -6.90 4.22 -0.88
N LEU A 325 -6.18 4.93 -1.77
CA LEU A 325 -5.01 5.73 -1.41
C LEU A 325 -5.40 6.89 -0.49
N GLU A 326 -6.47 7.63 -0.82
CA GLU A 326 -6.99 8.70 0.02
C GLU A 326 -7.46 8.16 1.38
N ASN A 327 -8.18 7.03 1.42
CA ASN A 327 -8.54 6.37 2.67
C ASN A 327 -7.28 6.00 3.49
N ARG A 328 -6.21 5.51 2.85
CA ARG A 328 -4.94 5.19 3.52
C ARG A 328 -4.28 6.46 4.10
N MET A 329 -4.36 7.59 3.40
CA MET A 329 -3.85 8.86 3.90
C MET A 329 -4.67 9.36 5.08
N VAL A 330 -6.00 9.29 5.00
CA VAL A 330 -6.94 9.68 6.08
C VAL A 330 -6.68 8.87 7.35
N ASP A 331 -6.35 7.59 7.21
CA ASP A 331 -6.08 6.65 8.31
C ASP A 331 -4.70 6.82 8.99
N SER A 332 -3.84 7.72 8.48
CA SER A 332 -2.50 7.97 9.03
C SER A 332 -2.51 8.30 10.52
N ALA A 333 -1.46 7.90 11.24
CA ALA A 333 -1.40 8.06 12.69
C ALA A 333 -1.38 9.54 13.11
N ASP A 334 -0.73 10.40 12.32
CA ASP A 334 -0.63 11.84 12.52
C ASP A 334 -0.64 12.62 11.20
N GLY A 335 -0.65 13.95 11.31
CA GLY A 335 -0.68 14.84 10.15
C GLY A 335 0.64 14.86 9.38
N GLU A 336 1.79 14.55 10.00
CA GLU A 336 3.08 14.51 9.31
C GLU A 336 3.14 13.31 8.35
N GLU A 337 2.74 12.12 8.82
CA GLU A 337 2.63 10.92 7.98
C GLU A 337 1.66 11.17 6.82
N MET A 338 0.53 11.80 7.10
CA MET A 338 -0.48 12.13 6.09
C MET A 338 0.08 13.05 4.99
N ILE A 339 0.75 14.15 5.37
CA ILE A 339 1.36 15.08 4.42
C ILE A 339 2.46 14.38 3.63
N ALA A 340 3.31 13.58 4.28
CA ALA A 340 4.37 12.86 3.59
C ALA A 340 3.82 11.90 2.52
N LEU A 341 2.76 11.15 2.84
CA LEU A 341 2.10 10.26 1.88
C LEU A 341 1.46 11.05 0.73
N TYR A 342 0.79 12.16 1.02
CA TYR A 342 0.21 13.03 0.00
C TYR A 342 1.30 13.58 -0.93
N GLU A 343 2.36 14.15 -0.39
CA GLU A 343 3.49 14.68 -1.17
C GLU A 343 4.19 13.59 -1.97
N GLU A 344 4.31 12.35 -1.47
CA GLU A 344 4.87 11.23 -2.23
C GLU A 344 4.02 10.89 -3.46
N ASN A 345 2.69 10.98 -3.33
CA ASN A 345 1.73 10.61 -4.36
C ASN A 345 1.21 11.77 -5.22
N ASP A 346 1.63 13.01 -4.95
CA ASP A 346 1.38 14.16 -5.82
C ASP A 346 2.21 14.07 -7.12
N ILE A 347 1.78 13.18 -8.02
CA ILE A 347 2.45 12.86 -9.28
C ILE A 347 1.57 13.15 -10.52
N LEU A 348 0.31 13.53 -10.33
CA LEU A 348 -0.61 13.81 -11.42
C LEU A 348 -0.46 15.27 -11.91
N GLY A 349 -0.51 15.48 -13.22
CA GLY A 349 -0.54 16.80 -13.84
C GLY A 349 -1.96 17.37 -13.99
N ASP A 350 -2.10 18.48 -14.70
CA ASP A 350 -3.39 19.17 -14.93
C ASP A 350 -4.42 18.32 -15.71
N THR A 351 -3.95 17.27 -16.39
CA THR A 351 -4.77 16.33 -17.19
C THR A 351 -5.19 15.08 -16.42
N ASP A 352 -4.95 15.01 -15.11
CA ASP A 352 -5.23 13.84 -14.27
C ASP A 352 -4.45 12.58 -14.72
N THR A 353 -3.29 12.80 -15.33
CA THR A 353 -2.35 11.75 -15.75
C THR A 353 -1.02 11.94 -15.06
N VAL A 354 -0.29 10.84 -14.84
CA VAL A 354 1.06 10.90 -14.25
C VAL A 354 1.95 11.84 -15.06
N ASP A 355 2.54 12.82 -14.37
CA ASP A 355 3.36 13.87 -14.96
C ASP A 355 4.86 13.54 -14.84
N MET A 356 5.54 13.59 -15.98
CA MET A 356 6.96 13.27 -16.07
C MET A 356 7.84 14.20 -15.23
N ASP A 357 7.54 15.50 -15.20
CA ASP A 357 8.38 16.47 -14.50
C ASP A 357 8.17 16.41 -12.99
N LYS A 358 6.96 16.16 -12.51
CA LYS A 358 6.69 15.85 -11.09
C LYS A 358 7.45 14.61 -10.64
N LEU A 359 7.43 13.52 -11.41
CA LEU A 359 8.21 12.31 -11.08
C LEU A 359 9.72 12.61 -10.99
N ARG A 360 10.25 13.36 -11.96
CA ARG A 360 11.66 13.76 -11.98
C ARG A 360 12.02 14.68 -10.81
N ALA A 361 11.15 15.61 -10.43
CA ALA A 361 11.34 16.48 -9.28
C ALA A 361 11.40 15.69 -7.96
N LYS A 362 10.70 14.55 -7.88
CA LYS A 362 10.80 13.59 -6.76
C LYS A 362 12.01 12.65 -6.85
N GLY A 363 12.88 12.81 -7.85
CA GLY A 363 14.08 11.98 -8.04
C GLY A 363 13.79 10.58 -8.59
N LYS A 364 12.59 10.34 -9.14
CA LYS A 364 12.26 9.06 -9.78
C LYS A 364 12.91 8.96 -11.16
N GLY A 365 13.32 7.74 -11.53
CA GLY A 365 13.85 7.46 -12.87
C GLY A 365 12.73 7.43 -13.90
N VAL A 366 12.95 8.05 -15.06
CA VAL A 366 11.94 8.10 -16.12
C VAL A 366 12.54 7.69 -17.45
N LEU A 367 11.83 6.85 -18.22
CA LEU A 367 12.20 6.50 -19.58
C LEU A 367 11.08 6.84 -20.56
N ARG A 368 11.40 7.54 -21.63
CA ARG A 368 10.48 7.88 -22.70
C ARG A 368 10.87 7.20 -24.01
N ILE A 369 9.93 6.48 -24.62
CA ILE A 369 10.07 5.86 -25.95
C ILE A 369 9.37 6.73 -26.99
N VAL A 370 10.11 7.22 -27.98
CA VAL A 370 9.57 8.11 -29.02
C VAL A 370 9.48 7.38 -30.35
N ARG A 371 8.24 7.24 -30.86
CA ARG A 371 7.89 6.57 -32.11
C ARG A 371 6.58 7.12 -32.66
N GLN A 372 6.45 7.29 -33.98
CA GLN A 372 5.24 7.84 -34.60
C GLN A 372 3.94 7.10 -34.24
N ILE A 373 3.98 5.77 -34.09
CA ILE A 373 2.84 4.91 -33.72
C ILE A 373 2.93 4.50 -32.24
N LYS A 374 3.75 5.19 -31.44
CA LYS A 374 3.99 4.92 -30.02
C LYS A 374 4.34 3.43 -29.79
N LEU A 375 3.66 2.69 -28.91
CA LEU A 375 3.89 1.25 -28.71
C LEU A 375 2.79 0.33 -29.25
N ASP A 376 1.77 0.85 -29.93
CA ASP A 376 0.59 0.07 -30.37
C ASP A 376 0.97 -1.19 -31.19
N ASP A 377 1.86 -1.03 -32.18
CA ASP A 377 2.33 -2.12 -33.03
C ASP A 377 3.28 -3.09 -32.28
N VAL A 378 4.02 -2.59 -31.29
CA VAL A 378 4.85 -3.42 -30.41
C VAL A 378 3.97 -4.29 -29.52
N TYR A 379 2.86 -3.75 -29.01
CA TYR A 379 1.96 -4.49 -28.11
C TYR A 379 1.04 -5.46 -28.85
N ALA A 380 0.72 -5.17 -30.11
CA ALA A 380 -0.01 -6.08 -31.00
C ALA A 380 0.84 -7.24 -31.54
N GLU A 381 2.18 -7.15 -31.46
CA GLU A 381 3.09 -8.16 -31.95
C GLU A 381 3.16 -9.39 -31.01
N ASN A 382 3.30 -10.58 -31.60
CA ASN A 382 3.46 -11.85 -30.89
C ASN A 382 4.81 -12.53 -31.20
N ASN A 383 5.53 -12.06 -32.22
CA ASN A 383 6.85 -12.51 -32.59
C ASN A 383 7.95 -11.67 -31.90
N LYS A 384 8.64 -12.28 -30.93
CA LYS A 384 9.74 -11.67 -30.17
C LYS A 384 11.01 -11.37 -31.00
N LYS A 385 11.03 -11.76 -32.27
CA LYS A 385 12.16 -11.51 -33.18
C LYS A 385 11.99 -10.25 -34.02
N THR A 386 10.81 -9.64 -34.04
CA THR A 386 10.54 -8.40 -34.78
C THR A 386 11.25 -7.22 -34.10
N ASP A 387 12.04 -6.46 -34.86
CA ASP A 387 12.62 -5.18 -34.42
C ASP A 387 11.67 -4.03 -34.75
N PHE A 388 11.61 -3.07 -33.85
CA PHE A 388 10.94 -1.79 -34.05
C PHE A 388 11.94 -0.66 -33.84
N SER A 389 11.98 0.32 -34.75
CA SER A 389 12.85 1.51 -34.59
C SER A 389 12.26 2.46 -33.55
N ALA A 390 13.11 3.01 -32.69
CA ALA A 390 12.74 3.96 -31.65
C ALA A 390 13.88 4.91 -31.27
N ASP A 391 13.50 6.08 -30.75
CA ASP A 391 14.38 6.93 -29.94
C ASP A 391 14.04 6.74 -28.46
N ILE A 392 15.06 6.70 -27.60
CA ILE A 392 14.90 6.53 -26.15
C ILE A 392 15.55 7.70 -25.42
N TYR A 393 14.81 8.29 -24.50
CA TYR A 393 15.28 9.32 -23.57
C TYR A 393 15.15 8.75 -22.17
N TYR A 394 16.25 8.72 -21.44
CA TYR A 394 16.27 8.23 -20.08
C TYR A 394 16.79 9.30 -19.14
N TYR A 395 16.01 9.57 -18.11
CA TYR A 395 16.32 10.46 -17.00
C TYR A 395 16.59 9.59 -15.77
N SER A 396 17.84 9.58 -15.35
CA SER A 396 18.33 8.68 -14.31
C SER A 396 17.97 9.20 -12.92
N PRO A 397 17.57 8.32 -11.98
CA PRO A 397 17.42 8.71 -10.58
C PRO A 397 18.76 9.01 -9.89
N PHE A 398 19.89 8.78 -10.57
CA PHE A 398 21.24 8.96 -10.04
C PHE A 398 21.90 10.29 -10.44
N GLY A 399 21.17 11.18 -11.12
CA GLY A 399 21.68 12.47 -11.59
C GLY A 399 21.88 12.53 -13.09
N SER A 400 21.88 13.77 -13.61
CA SER A 400 21.88 14.08 -15.04
C SER A 400 23.11 13.58 -15.81
N GLU A 401 24.22 13.31 -15.13
CA GLU A 401 25.41 12.70 -15.73
C GLU A 401 25.19 11.26 -16.18
N TYR A 402 24.13 10.61 -15.71
CA TYR A 402 23.68 9.27 -16.10
C TYR A 402 22.49 9.29 -17.06
N ASP A 403 21.91 10.47 -17.35
CA ASP A 403 20.87 10.59 -18.37
C ASP A 403 21.42 10.16 -19.72
N PHE A 404 20.59 9.53 -20.55
CA PHE A 404 21.01 9.15 -21.88
C PHE A 404 19.98 9.45 -22.95
N VAL A 405 20.49 9.67 -24.17
CA VAL A 405 19.70 9.73 -25.39
C VAL A 405 20.26 8.70 -26.35
N LEU A 406 19.39 7.77 -26.76
CA LEU A 406 19.69 6.69 -27.70
C LEU A 406 18.80 6.87 -28.93
N ARG A 407 19.39 7.20 -30.08
CA ARG A 407 18.66 7.50 -31.31
C ARG A 407 18.69 6.32 -32.29
N ASP A 408 17.62 6.16 -33.07
CA ASP A 408 17.51 5.18 -34.15
C ASP A 408 17.92 3.76 -33.70
N CYS A 409 17.51 3.38 -32.48
CA CYS A 409 17.79 2.07 -31.91
C CYS A 409 16.68 1.08 -32.26
N TYR A 410 16.95 -0.21 -32.02
CA TYR A 410 15.89 -1.21 -32.08
C TYR A 410 15.40 -1.60 -30.70
N ILE A 411 14.07 -1.71 -30.58
CA ILE A 411 13.37 -2.30 -29.44
C ILE A 411 12.60 -3.55 -29.86
N ARG A 412 12.34 -4.45 -28.92
CA ARG A 412 11.59 -5.70 -29.14
C ARG A 412 10.84 -6.14 -27.90
N ILE A 413 9.81 -6.97 -28.07
CA ILE A 413 9.20 -7.72 -26.95
C ILE A 413 10.22 -8.68 -26.33
N GLN A 414 10.24 -8.77 -25.00
CA GLN A 414 11.09 -9.66 -24.21
C GLN A 414 10.25 -10.69 -23.42
N GLY A 415 10.67 -11.96 -23.38
CA GLY A 415 10.04 -13.01 -22.56
C GLY A 415 8.88 -13.77 -23.23
N THR A 416 8.66 -15.02 -22.85
CA THR A 416 7.60 -15.90 -23.43
C THR A 416 6.24 -15.74 -22.80
N THR A 417 6.20 -15.43 -21.51
CA THR A 417 4.97 -15.14 -20.79
C THR A 417 4.44 -13.75 -21.12
N SER A 418 5.31 -12.78 -21.40
CA SER A 418 4.93 -11.39 -21.67
C SER A 418 4.02 -11.19 -22.87
N THR A 419 4.06 -12.06 -23.87
CA THR A 419 3.12 -11.99 -25.00
C THR A 419 1.67 -12.19 -24.56
N LYS A 420 1.45 -12.77 -23.37
CA LYS A 420 0.11 -13.00 -22.79
C LYS A 420 -0.37 -11.86 -21.88
N TYR A 421 0.51 -10.93 -21.47
CA TYR A 421 0.13 -9.80 -20.63
C TYR A 421 -0.32 -8.59 -21.46
N PRO A 422 -1.22 -7.73 -20.92
CA PRO A 422 -1.59 -6.48 -21.56
C PRO A 422 -0.40 -5.53 -21.76
N SER A 423 0.47 -5.39 -20.75
CA SER A 423 1.74 -4.68 -20.85
C SER A 423 2.87 -5.63 -21.24
N LYS A 424 3.78 -5.19 -22.13
CA LYS A 424 4.87 -6.02 -22.63
C LYS A 424 6.19 -5.62 -21.99
N ASN A 425 7.04 -6.60 -21.66
CA ASN A 425 8.44 -6.31 -21.39
C ASN A 425 9.14 -5.90 -22.69
N ILE A 426 10.00 -4.88 -22.61
CA ILE A 426 10.66 -4.29 -23.76
C ILE A 426 12.17 -4.47 -23.63
N ARG A 427 12.80 -5.09 -24.61
CA ARG A 427 14.25 -5.13 -24.76
C ARG A 427 14.71 -3.94 -25.59
N ILE A 428 15.71 -3.23 -25.11
CA ILE A 428 16.36 -2.11 -25.80
C ILE A 428 17.77 -2.53 -26.22
N TYR A 429 18.08 -2.36 -27.50
CA TYR A 429 19.42 -2.59 -28.04
C TYR A 429 20.17 -1.26 -28.17
N ILE A 430 21.21 -1.06 -27.35
CA ILE A 430 22.04 0.16 -27.42
C ILE A 430 22.97 0.12 -28.64
N SER A 431 23.44 -1.07 -29.00
CA SER A 431 24.44 -1.27 -30.06
C SER A 431 23.85 -1.71 -31.41
N LYS A 432 22.53 -1.84 -31.53
CA LYS A 432 21.84 -2.29 -32.75
C LYS A 432 20.69 -1.33 -33.10
N GLY A 433 20.63 -0.90 -34.35
CA GLY A 433 19.69 0.11 -34.81
C GLY A 433 19.81 0.37 -36.30
N GLY A 434 19.21 1.47 -36.76
CA GLY A 434 19.35 1.96 -38.13
C GLY A 434 20.69 2.64 -38.39
N THR A 435 20.81 3.31 -39.54
CA THR A 435 22.06 3.94 -39.98
C THR A 435 22.44 5.17 -39.16
N ASN A 436 21.49 5.75 -38.43
CA ASN A 436 21.70 6.96 -37.62
C ASN A 436 21.87 6.65 -36.14
N LEU A 437 22.11 5.38 -35.78
CA LEU A 437 22.26 4.93 -34.40
C LEU A 437 23.38 5.70 -33.67
N SER A 438 22.99 6.57 -32.75
CA SER A 438 23.87 7.32 -31.85
C SER A 438 23.47 7.10 -30.39
N PHE A 439 24.46 7.19 -29.50
CA PHE A 439 24.24 7.00 -28.07
C PHE A 439 25.05 8.00 -27.27
N THR A 440 24.35 8.83 -26.49
CA THR A 440 24.97 9.83 -25.62
C THR A 440 24.56 9.60 -24.18
N VAL A 441 25.50 9.75 -23.24
CA VAL A 441 25.28 9.68 -21.79
C VAL A 441 25.85 10.94 -21.17
N GLY A 442 25.08 11.66 -20.37
CA GLY A 442 25.46 12.97 -19.82
C GLY A 442 25.88 13.96 -20.91
N GLY A 443 25.25 13.89 -22.09
CA GLY A 443 25.57 14.70 -23.26
C GLY A 443 26.87 14.31 -24.00
N LYS A 444 27.51 13.17 -23.67
CA LYS A 444 28.75 12.70 -24.30
C LYS A 444 28.52 11.43 -25.11
N GLU A 445 28.99 11.42 -26.35
CA GLU A 445 28.95 10.26 -27.26
C GLU A 445 29.67 9.04 -26.65
N GLN A 446 29.03 7.87 -26.72
CA GLN A 446 29.53 6.62 -26.18
C GLN A 446 29.90 5.65 -27.31
N ALA A 447 31.20 5.58 -27.63
CA ALA A 447 31.69 4.76 -28.75
C ALA A 447 31.38 3.26 -28.59
N GLU A 448 31.42 2.73 -27.37
CA GLU A 448 31.18 1.30 -27.11
C GLU A 448 29.70 0.92 -27.09
N LYS A 449 28.78 1.90 -27.08
CA LYS A 449 27.33 1.68 -27.05
C LYS A 449 26.92 0.72 -25.91
N LYS A 450 27.44 0.98 -24.72
CA LYS A 450 27.16 0.26 -23.47
C LYS A 450 26.75 1.24 -22.37
N TYR A 451 25.86 0.80 -21.48
CA TYR A 451 25.35 1.61 -20.37
C TYR A 451 25.33 0.79 -19.07
N PRO A 452 25.83 1.33 -17.94
CA PRO A 452 25.70 0.70 -16.63
C PRO A 452 24.34 1.09 -16.01
N VAL A 453 23.55 0.10 -15.63
CA VAL A 453 22.20 0.32 -15.03
C VAL A 453 22.26 1.17 -13.75
N ARG A 454 23.35 1.10 -13.00
CA ARG A 454 23.63 1.92 -11.81
C ARG A 454 25.07 2.45 -11.84
N PRO A 455 25.36 3.57 -11.16
CA PRO A 455 26.73 4.05 -10.94
C PRO A 455 27.66 2.93 -10.44
N GLY A 456 28.83 2.79 -11.07
CA GLY A 456 29.81 1.75 -10.73
C GLY A 456 29.47 0.33 -11.22
N GLY A 457 28.31 0.13 -11.85
CA GLY A 457 27.92 -1.15 -12.42
C GLY A 457 28.64 -1.51 -13.72
N ILE A 458 28.51 -2.77 -14.14
CA ILE A 458 29.05 -3.23 -15.44
C ILE A 458 28.18 -2.70 -16.58
N ALA A 459 28.80 -2.02 -17.53
CA ALA A 459 28.10 -1.45 -18.67
C ALA A 459 27.73 -2.53 -19.69
N MET A 460 26.45 -2.60 -20.05
CA MET A 460 25.88 -3.59 -20.96
C MET A 460 25.32 -2.91 -22.21
N ASN A 461 25.30 -3.60 -23.35
CA ASN A 461 24.74 -3.06 -24.60
C ASN A 461 23.26 -3.44 -24.85
N LEU A 462 22.66 -4.12 -23.87
CA LEU A 462 21.31 -4.66 -23.89
C LEU A 462 20.66 -4.41 -22.53
N ILE A 463 19.48 -3.81 -22.58
CA ILE A 463 18.67 -3.48 -21.41
C ILE A 463 17.31 -4.14 -21.57
N CYS A 464 16.70 -4.53 -20.46
CA CYS A 464 15.35 -5.05 -20.40
C CYS A 464 14.50 -4.17 -19.49
N LEU A 465 13.43 -3.59 -20.02
CA LEU A 465 12.37 -2.98 -19.25
C LEU A 465 11.35 -4.07 -18.94
N LYS A 466 11.23 -4.44 -17.67
CA LYS A 466 10.20 -5.38 -17.22
C LYS A 466 9.02 -4.60 -16.68
N SER A 467 7.83 -4.80 -17.25
CA SER A 467 6.62 -4.15 -16.75
C SER A 467 6.38 -4.60 -15.31
N ASP A 468 6.09 -3.64 -14.45
CA ASP A 468 5.50 -3.93 -13.15
C ASP A 468 3.98 -4.09 -13.38
N TYR A 469 3.60 -5.30 -13.75
CA TYR A 469 2.20 -5.69 -13.82
C TYR A 469 1.83 -6.24 -12.46
N SER A 470 0.75 -5.71 -11.84
CA SER A 470 0.30 -6.04 -10.47
C SER A 470 -0.19 -7.49 -10.29
N ASP A 471 0.57 -8.48 -10.77
CA ASP A 471 0.47 -9.86 -10.35
C ASP A 471 1.45 -10.11 -9.22
N SER A 472 1.09 -11.03 -8.31
CA SER A 472 1.89 -11.34 -7.12
C SER A 472 3.27 -11.95 -7.43
N SER A 473 3.57 -12.23 -8.71
CA SER A 473 4.82 -12.85 -9.15
C SER A 473 5.85 -11.83 -9.63
N MET A 474 5.44 -10.60 -9.97
CA MET A 474 6.28 -9.66 -10.73
C MET A 474 6.84 -8.46 -9.96
N SER A 475 6.20 -8.02 -8.88
CA SER A 475 6.42 -6.70 -8.25
C SER A 475 7.73 -6.51 -7.47
N LEU A 476 8.50 -7.57 -7.20
CA LEU A 476 9.72 -7.47 -6.36
C LEU A 476 10.93 -8.24 -6.89
N ASN A 477 10.89 -8.75 -8.11
CA ASN A 477 11.95 -9.64 -8.62
C ASN A 477 13.33 -8.98 -8.68
N THR A 478 13.39 -7.75 -9.18
CA THR A 478 14.63 -6.99 -9.26
C THR A 478 15.17 -6.66 -7.87
N GLY A 479 14.28 -6.25 -6.96
CA GLY A 479 14.62 -5.96 -5.57
C GLY A 479 15.16 -7.20 -4.84
N GLY A 480 14.49 -8.34 -4.99
CA GLY A 480 14.91 -9.63 -4.43
C GLY A 480 16.24 -10.12 -5.02
N ALA A 481 16.44 -10.00 -6.34
CA ALA A 481 17.71 -10.34 -6.99
C ALA A 481 18.87 -9.48 -6.47
N LYS A 482 18.62 -8.18 -6.26
CA LYS A 482 19.60 -7.26 -5.68
C LYS A 482 19.91 -7.63 -4.23
N LEU A 483 18.88 -7.81 -3.40
CA LEU A 483 19.04 -8.19 -1.99
C LEU A 483 19.80 -9.50 -1.85
N PHE A 484 19.47 -10.51 -2.65
CA PHE A 484 20.16 -11.80 -2.65
C PHE A 484 21.64 -11.65 -2.99
N ASN A 485 21.97 -10.90 -4.05
CA ASN A 485 23.37 -10.63 -4.40
C ASN A 485 24.12 -9.92 -3.26
N ASP A 486 23.52 -8.88 -2.68
CA ASP A 486 24.17 -8.03 -1.69
C ASP A 486 24.37 -8.80 -0.37
N VAL A 487 23.37 -9.56 0.09
CA VAL A 487 23.47 -10.42 1.29
C VAL A 487 24.55 -11.49 1.14
N LEU A 488 24.63 -12.18 -0.02
CA LEU A 488 25.68 -13.17 -0.22
C LEU A 488 27.08 -12.55 -0.20
N LYS A 489 27.25 -11.34 -0.75
CA LYS A 489 28.52 -10.61 -0.69
C LYS A 489 28.91 -10.28 0.74
N GLU A 490 27.99 -9.71 1.52
CA GLU A 490 28.20 -9.35 2.92
C GLU A 490 28.49 -10.57 3.80
N MET A 491 27.90 -11.73 3.50
CA MET A 491 28.19 -13.00 4.18
C MET A 491 29.54 -13.64 3.76
N GLY A 492 30.26 -13.07 2.79
CA GLY A 492 31.50 -13.63 2.24
C GLY A 492 31.29 -14.86 1.33
N LEU A 493 30.04 -15.12 0.93
CA LEU A 493 29.64 -16.21 0.03
C LEU A 493 29.83 -15.78 -1.44
N LEU A 494 31.07 -15.46 -1.78
CA LEU A 494 31.46 -14.95 -3.10
C LEU A 494 31.60 -16.07 -4.13
N THR A 495 31.06 -15.85 -5.34
CA THR A 495 31.38 -16.69 -6.50
C THR A 495 32.85 -16.56 -6.89
N PRO A 496 33.43 -17.51 -7.65
CA PRO A 496 34.83 -17.42 -8.06
C PRO A 496 35.22 -16.09 -8.75
N PRO A 497 34.42 -15.54 -9.70
CA PRO A 497 34.71 -14.22 -10.27
C PRO A 497 34.65 -13.07 -9.26
N GLN A 498 33.67 -13.09 -8.34
CA GLN A 498 33.57 -12.09 -7.27
C GLN A 498 34.75 -12.15 -6.31
N ARG A 499 35.18 -13.37 -5.95
CA ARG A 499 36.36 -13.60 -5.12
C ARG A 499 37.63 -13.08 -5.79
N TYR A 500 37.78 -13.31 -7.08
CA TYR A 500 38.91 -12.77 -7.84
C TYR A 500 38.93 -11.23 -7.80
N GLN A 501 37.80 -10.56 -8.03
CA GLN A 501 37.71 -9.09 -7.91
C GLN A 501 37.97 -8.60 -6.48
N TYR A 502 37.48 -9.32 -5.48
CA TYR A 502 37.70 -8.99 -4.08
C TYR A 502 39.21 -9.06 -3.73
N GLU A 503 39.88 -10.15 -4.08
CA GLU A 503 41.30 -10.36 -3.77
C GLU A 503 42.20 -9.37 -4.52
N THR A 504 41.94 -9.16 -5.82
CA THR A 504 42.72 -8.22 -6.65
C THR A 504 42.42 -6.76 -6.32
N GLY A 505 41.21 -6.47 -5.84
CA GLY A 505 40.78 -5.17 -5.34
C GLY A 505 41.27 -4.84 -3.93
N GLY A 506 42.19 -5.63 -3.36
CA GLY A 506 42.76 -5.36 -2.04
C GLY A 506 41.87 -5.78 -0.87
N SER A 507 41.01 -6.80 -1.07
CA SER A 507 40.04 -7.28 -0.09
C SER A 507 38.97 -6.24 0.28
N ASP A 508 38.53 -5.46 -0.71
CA ASP A 508 37.43 -4.49 -0.59
C ASP A 508 36.21 -4.98 -1.37
N LEU A 509 35.06 -5.14 -0.70
CA LEU A 509 33.80 -5.54 -1.36
C LEU A 509 33.32 -4.49 -2.36
N ASN A 510 33.70 -3.22 -2.21
CA ASN A 510 33.35 -2.17 -3.17
C ASN A 510 34.04 -2.35 -4.53
N ALA A 511 35.14 -3.11 -4.59
CA ALA A 511 35.80 -3.47 -5.85
C ALA A 511 35.04 -4.56 -6.63
N VAL A 512 34.07 -5.24 -6.01
CA VAL A 512 33.34 -6.37 -6.58
C VAL A 512 32.13 -5.88 -7.37
N THR A 513 32.31 -5.68 -8.67
CA THR A 513 31.26 -5.24 -9.61
C THR A 513 30.49 -6.40 -10.25
N VAL A 514 31.08 -7.60 -10.32
CA VAL A 514 30.39 -8.80 -10.82
C VAL A 514 29.24 -9.19 -9.89
N ARG A 515 28.15 -9.66 -10.50
CA ARG A 515 26.91 -10.03 -9.79
C ARG A 515 26.65 -11.54 -9.80
N THR A 516 25.76 -11.98 -8.92
CA THR A 516 25.17 -13.34 -8.93
C THR A 516 23.76 -13.38 -9.52
N ALA A 517 23.10 -12.22 -9.59
CA ALA A 517 21.75 -12.05 -10.13
C ALA A 517 21.64 -10.70 -10.85
N ILE A 518 20.57 -10.53 -11.64
CA ILE A 518 20.34 -9.29 -12.41
C ILE A 518 20.34 -8.05 -11.51
N ASP A 519 20.72 -6.91 -12.08
CA ASP A 519 20.57 -5.61 -11.45
C ASP A 519 19.44 -4.83 -12.10
N GLY A 520 18.94 -3.83 -11.38
CA GLY A 520 17.91 -2.95 -11.90
C GLY A 520 17.51 -1.82 -10.97
N VAL A 521 16.70 -0.93 -11.52
CA VAL A 521 16.08 0.19 -10.82
C VAL A 521 14.62 0.37 -11.25
N PRO A 522 13.73 0.75 -10.34
CA PRO A 522 12.37 1.13 -10.71
C PRO A 522 12.40 2.42 -11.53
N ILE A 523 11.58 2.46 -12.56
CA ILE A 523 11.39 3.62 -13.43
C ILE A 523 9.93 3.75 -13.81
N ASP A 524 9.54 4.95 -14.21
CA ASP A 524 8.27 5.22 -14.87
C ASP A 524 8.49 5.34 -16.38
N MET A 525 7.63 4.69 -17.17
CA MET A 525 7.76 4.68 -18.62
C MET A 525 6.69 5.54 -19.29
N PHE A 526 7.13 6.33 -20.27
CA PHE A 526 6.28 7.15 -21.12
C PHE A 526 6.51 6.82 -22.59
N GLU A 527 5.55 7.17 -23.42
CA GLU A 527 5.67 7.15 -24.87
C GLU A 527 5.26 8.48 -25.49
N ALA A 528 5.73 8.74 -26.70
CA ALA A 528 5.31 9.90 -27.48
C ALA A 528 5.45 9.67 -28.99
N ALA A 529 4.63 10.36 -29.78
CA ALA A 529 4.66 10.27 -31.24
C ALA A 529 5.91 10.94 -31.87
N ALA A 530 6.44 11.95 -31.20
CA ALA A 530 7.60 12.74 -31.62
C ALA A 530 8.34 13.29 -30.39
N GLU A 531 9.57 13.76 -30.56
CA GLU A 531 10.40 14.28 -29.46
C GLU A 531 9.77 15.51 -28.78
N ASP A 532 9.12 16.37 -29.55
CA ASP A 532 8.36 17.54 -29.09
C ASP A 532 6.87 17.24 -28.85
N GLY A 533 6.45 15.98 -28.97
CA GLY A 533 5.08 15.55 -28.76
C GLY A 533 4.68 15.42 -27.28
N GLU A 534 3.38 15.32 -27.04
CA GLU A 534 2.83 15.03 -25.70
C GLU A 534 3.27 13.64 -25.20
N ASN A 535 3.42 13.54 -23.89
CA ASN A 535 3.79 12.30 -23.21
C ASN A 535 2.55 11.54 -22.77
N ASP A 536 2.49 10.25 -23.09
CA ASP A 536 1.50 9.34 -22.53
C ASP A 536 2.18 8.44 -21.50
N TYR A 537 1.59 8.34 -20.32
CA TYR A 537 2.07 7.44 -19.29
C TYR A 537 1.74 5.99 -19.67
N VAL A 538 2.76 5.12 -19.63
CA VAL A 538 2.60 3.69 -19.96
C VAL A 538 2.48 2.83 -18.71
N GLY A 539 3.20 3.18 -17.63
CA GLY A 539 3.19 2.43 -16.38
C GLY A 539 4.56 2.36 -15.70
N GLN A 540 4.62 1.66 -14.58
CA GLN A 540 5.85 1.38 -13.85
C GLN A 540 6.60 0.20 -14.47
N TYR A 541 7.92 0.33 -14.57
CA TYR A 541 8.81 -0.68 -15.12
C TYR A 541 10.06 -0.82 -14.25
N ASN A 542 10.71 -1.96 -14.35
CA ASN A 542 12.05 -2.18 -13.84
C ASN A 542 13.05 -2.07 -15.00
N PHE A 543 13.93 -1.07 -14.96
CA PHE A 543 15.05 -0.93 -15.88
C PHE A 543 16.17 -1.88 -15.45
N ASN A 544 16.27 -3.01 -16.13
CA ASN A 544 17.15 -4.11 -15.74
C ASN A 544 18.27 -4.35 -16.75
N ASN A 545 19.34 -4.97 -16.26
CA ASN A 545 20.23 -5.68 -17.18
C ASN A 545 19.46 -6.78 -17.91
N GLU A 546 19.74 -6.96 -19.21
CA GLU A 546 19.22 -8.11 -19.95
C GLU A 546 19.96 -9.40 -19.56
N LYS A 547 19.22 -10.47 -19.30
CA LYS A 547 19.75 -11.79 -18.94
C LYS A 547 20.47 -12.46 -20.11
N SER A 548 19.94 -12.36 -21.33
CA SER A 548 20.64 -12.92 -22.49
C SER A 548 21.94 -12.16 -22.74
N LYS A 549 23.07 -12.85 -22.93
CA LYS A 549 24.40 -12.25 -23.15
C LYS A 549 24.94 -11.46 -21.95
N SER A 550 24.59 -11.86 -20.73
CA SER A 550 25.05 -11.26 -19.47
C SER A 550 26.38 -11.85 -18.95
N GLY A 551 27.18 -12.48 -19.81
CA GLY A 551 28.45 -13.11 -19.41
C GLY A 551 29.39 -12.14 -18.69
N ASP A 552 29.49 -10.90 -19.16
CA ASP A 552 30.31 -9.85 -18.52
C ASP A 552 29.77 -9.54 -17.12
N LEU A 553 28.44 -9.41 -16.97
CA LEU A 553 27.78 -9.07 -15.71
C LEU A 553 28.05 -10.10 -14.61
N PHE A 554 28.12 -11.38 -14.98
CA PHE A 554 28.32 -12.50 -14.07
C PHE A 554 29.77 -13.00 -14.01
N GLY A 555 30.69 -12.37 -14.75
CA GLY A 555 32.09 -12.76 -14.79
C GLY A 555 32.33 -14.12 -15.47
N LEU A 556 31.46 -14.49 -16.41
CA LEU A 556 31.50 -15.75 -17.17
C LEU A 556 31.99 -15.59 -18.62
N SER A 557 32.20 -14.36 -19.08
CA SER A 557 32.73 -14.11 -20.42
C SER A 557 34.11 -14.74 -20.61
N GLY A 558 34.23 -15.62 -21.61
CA GLY A 558 35.48 -16.32 -21.94
C GLY A 558 35.79 -17.53 -21.04
N VAL A 559 34.88 -17.94 -20.16
CA VAL A 559 35.00 -19.19 -19.39
C VAL A 559 34.78 -20.38 -20.31
N GLU A 560 35.72 -21.33 -20.33
CA GLU A 560 35.63 -22.55 -21.12
C GLU A 560 34.39 -23.37 -20.71
N GLY A 561 33.52 -23.68 -21.68
CA GLY A 561 32.25 -24.38 -21.44
C GLY A 561 31.03 -23.48 -21.20
N TYR A 562 31.19 -22.16 -21.05
CA TYR A 562 30.07 -21.23 -20.94
C TYR A 562 29.53 -20.81 -22.32
N ASP A 563 28.22 -20.99 -22.55
CA ASP A 563 27.51 -20.43 -23.70
C ASP A 563 26.74 -19.15 -23.27
N PRO A 564 27.08 -17.96 -23.79
CA PRO A 564 26.35 -16.71 -23.53
C PRO A 564 24.86 -16.74 -23.93
N ALA A 565 24.44 -17.71 -24.73
CA ALA A 565 23.04 -17.96 -25.06
C ALA A 565 22.26 -18.71 -23.96
N CYS A 566 22.96 -19.38 -23.02
CA CYS A 566 22.39 -20.17 -21.92
C CYS A 566 23.02 -19.76 -20.56
N PRO A 567 22.67 -18.59 -20.02
CA PRO A 567 23.31 -18.07 -18.80
C PRO A 567 22.84 -18.81 -17.54
N LEU A 568 23.78 -19.29 -16.72
CA LEU A 568 23.53 -19.74 -15.33
C LEU A 568 23.23 -18.51 -14.46
N THR A 569 21.95 -18.27 -14.17
CA THR A 569 21.50 -17.15 -13.33
C THR A 569 20.43 -17.64 -12.37
N LEU A 570 20.54 -17.28 -11.09
CA LEU A 570 19.42 -17.41 -10.16
C LEU A 570 18.41 -16.30 -10.45
N GLU A 571 17.22 -16.66 -10.94
CA GLU A 571 16.08 -15.76 -11.09
C GLU A 571 14.90 -16.39 -10.32
N MET A 572 14.40 -15.69 -9.30
CA MET A 572 13.42 -16.19 -8.30
C MET A 572 12.00 -16.42 -8.86
N LEU A 573 11.85 -16.77 -10.15
CA LEU A 573 10.54 -17.06 -10.76
C LEU A 573 10.44 -18.37 -11.53
N ASN A 574 11.54 -18.97 -11.97
CA ASN A 574 11.54 -20.32 -12.53
C ASN A 574 12.99 -20.79 -12.66
N ASN A 575 13.49 -21.50 -11.65
CA ASN A 575 14.77 -22.21 -11.72
C ASN A 575 14.55 -23.67 -12.14
N THR A 576 13.55 -23.96 -12.99
CA THR A 576 13.23 -25.33 -13.42
C THR A 576 14.02 -25.80 -14.64
N GLU A 577 14.77 -24.93 -15.33
CA GLU A 577 15.73 -25.41 -16.33
C GLU A 577 16.93 -26.07 -15.64
N ALA A 578 17.26 -27.28 -16.08
CA ALA A 578 18.43 -28.03 -15.60
C ALA A 578 19.68 -27.13 -15.66
N MET A 579 20.34 -26.98 -14.51
CA MET A 579 21.69 -26.41 -14.46
C MET A 579 22.58 -27.23 -15.39
N CYS A 580 23.11 -26.59 -16.44
CA CYS A 580 24.08 -27.20 -17.35
C CYS A 580 25.33 -27.67 -16.60
#